data_AF-A0A3P7JN85-F1
#
_entry.id   AF-A0A3P7JN85-F1
#
_cell.length_a   1.000
_cell.length_b   1.000
_cell.length_c   1.000
_cell.angle_alpha   90.00
_cell.angle_beta   90.00
_cell.angle_gamma   90.00
#
_symmetry.space_group_name_H-M   'P 1'
#
loop_
_entity.id
_entity.type
_entity.pdbx_description
1 polymer ?
#
loop_
_entity_poly.entity_id
_entity_poly.type
_entity_poly.pdbx_seq_one_letter_code
_entity_poly.pdbx_strand_id
1 'polypeptide(L)'
;MSDYPPLTSIALKVLFRHFTQYQELLEDLKQVQLLVSSDDVENYRQVDRDLFILKNLTEKSELWVHGDRHHSVEGKDHGEDKTVKLLIGEDRNLAAAALQELSDRTPLIAYPLIRQILVRLKKLCYKKDRPDSMNQQLLKNMRVYEVVLEFLSIPYDKKNDAEMPKLITLSHEFLRSFCKGNKENQSRLHKFISIEKDAKEGTLKVETSRNAVFLELLQSLVCIHDKEVEASQDKVATEICTASDEVRALYVDNASFEQLEQMMKQAPPYLDNTHPLKYHIELVRLLALCTRGKNGSTELKCASEIPMDHIVRVVTSPSCLTE
;
A
#
# COMPACT_ATOMS: atom_id res chain seq x y z
N MET A 1 -48.41 -34.95 -35.91
CA MET A 1 -46.94 -35.02 -35.91
C MET A 1 -46.47 -34.27 -37.15
N SER A 2 -46.11 -32.99 -36.98
CA SER A 2 -45.58 -32.19 -38.09
C SER A 2 -44.06 -32.28 -38.01
N ASP A 3 -43.48 -33.06 -38.91
CA ASP A 3 -42.04 -33.12 -39.10
C ASP A 3 -41.57 -31.78 -39.67
N TYR A 4 -40.92 -30.97 -38.84
CA TYR A 4 -40.17 -29.78 -39.27
C TYR A 4 -38.66 -30.03 -39.08
N PRO A 5 -38.00 -30.72 -40.04
CA PRO A 5 -36.57 -31.02 -40.00
C PRO A 5 -35.63 -29.84 -39.69
N PRO A 6 -35.89 -28.59 -40.14
CA PRO A 6 -34.99 -27.46 -39.88
C PRO A 6 -34.96 -27.03 -38.40
N LEU A 7 -36.11 -27.07 -37.72
CA LEU A 7 -36.24 -26.66 -36.32
C LEU A 7 -35.61 -27.70 -35.38
N THR A 8 -35.76 -28.98 -35.69
CA THR A 8 -35.10 -30.08 -34.96
C THR A 8 -33.58 -30.02 -35.10
N SER A 9 -33.07 -29.67 -36.30
CA SER A 9 -31.64 -29.48 -36.56
C SER A 9 -31.06 -28.25 -35.84
N ILE A 10 -31.80 -27.13 -35.76
CA ILE A 10 -31.39 -25.94 -35.01
C ILE A 10 -31.42 -26.23 -33.50
N ALA A 11 -32.45 -26.90 -32.99
CA ALA A 11 -32.54 -27.30 -31.59
C ALA A 11 -31.37 -28.23 -31.21
N LEU A 12 -31.06 -29.23 -32.04
CA LEU A 12 -29.88 -30.11 -31.85
C LEU A 12 -28.57 -29.32 -31.89
N LYS A 13 -28.38 -28.38 -32.82
CA LYS A 13 -27.18 -27.51 -32.86
C LYS A 13 -27.04 -26.65 -31.61
N VAL A 14 -28.13 -26.10 -31.08
CA VAL A 14 -28.12 -25.33 -29.83
C VAL A 14 -27.83 -26.23 -28.63
N LEU A 15 -28.40 -27.43 -28.61
CA LEU A 15 -28.22 -28.43 -27.54
C LEU A 15 -26.79 -28.97 -27.53
N PHE A 16 -26.21 -29.27 -28.71
CA PHE A 16 -24.80 -29.63 -28.85
C PHE A 16 -23.89 -28.47 -28.50
N ARG A 17 -24.18 -27.23 -28.91
CA ARG A 17 -23.38 -26.05 -28.50
C ARG A 17 -23.38 -25.89 -26.98
N HIS A 18 -24.52 -26.06 -26.33
CA HIS A 18 -24.62 -26.01 -24.86
C HIS A 18 -23.85 -27.16 -24.18
N PHE A 19 -23.92 -28.38 -24.74
CA PHE A 19 -23.17 -29.54 -24.22
C PHE A 19 -21.66 -29.42 -24.43
N THR A 20 -21.22 -28.95 -25.60
CA THR A 20 -19.80 -28.71 -25.90
C THR A 20 -19.27 -27.59 -25.04
N GLN A 21 -19.99 -26.48 -24.88
CA GLN A 21 -19.59 -25.41 -23.95
C GLN A 21 -19.56 -25.87 -22.50
N TYR A 22 -20.45 -26.78 -22.09
CA TYR A 22 -20.41 -27.36 -20.74
C TYR A 22 -19.24 -28.32 -20.56
N GLN A 23 -18.90 -29.13 -21.58
CA GLN A 23 -17.70 -29.98 -21.54
C GLN A 23 -16.41 -29.17 -21.61
N GLU A 24 -16.36 -28.13 -22.43
CA GLU A 24 -15.24 -27.18 -22.56
C GLU A 24 -15.07 -26.41 -21.24
N LEU A 25 -16.16 -25.91 -20.64
CA LEU A 25 -16.16 -25.33 -19.29
C LEU A 25 -15.72 -26.35 -18.23
N LEU A 26 -16.14 -27.61 -18.31
CA LEU A 26 -15.71 -28.65 -17.38
C LEU A 26 -14.24 -29.04 -17.58
N GLU A 27 -13.72 -29.05 -18.81
CA GLU A 27 -12.31 -29.26 -19.11
C GLU A 27 -11.46 -28.07 -18.68
N ASP A 28 -11.93 -26.85 -18.90
CA ASP A 28 -11.32 -25.62 -18.38
C ASP A 28 -11.32 -25.61 -16.85
N LEU A 29 -12.41 -26.02 -16.20
CA LEU A 29 -12.50 -26.15 -14.74
C LEU A 29 -11.57 -27.24 -14.19
N LYS A 30 -11.41 -28.37 -14.91
CA LYS A 30 -10.42 -29.41 -14.58
C LYS A 30 -8.99 -28.92 -14.80
N GLN A 31 -8.72 -28.17 -15.87
CA GLN A 31 -7.43 -27.53 -16.10
C GLN A 31 -7.13 -26.48 -15.02
N VAL A 32 -8.11 -25.69 -14.56
CA VAL A 32 -7.96 -24.77 -13.44
C VAL A 32 -7.59 -25.52 -12.15
N GLN A 33 -8.21 -26.67 -11.86
CA GLN A 33 -7.77 -27.52 -10.73
C GLN A 33 -6.35 -28.09 -10.89
N LEU A 34 -5.88 -28.29 -12.12
CA LEU A 34 -4.54 -28.81 -12.44
C LEU A 34 -3.46 -27.72 -12.53
N LEU A 35 -3.85 -26.45 -12.70
CA LEU A 35 -2.94 -25.30 -12.88
C LEU A 35 -2.71 -24.49 -11.60
N VAL A 36 -3.51 -24.70 -10.55
CA VAL A 36 -3.34 -24.03 -9.25
C VAL A 36 -2.33 -24.84 -8.42
N SER A 37 -1.19 -24.24 -8.10
CA SER A 37 -0.18 -24.89 -7.26
C SER A 37 -0.66 -24.97 -5.81
N SER A 38 -0.08 -25.87 -5.01
CA SER A 38 -0.31 -25.92 -3.55
C SER A 38 -0.04 -24.55 -2.92
N ASP A 39 1.03 -23.89 -3.35
CA ASP A 39 1.42 -22.56 -2.90
C ASP A 39 0.33 -21.52 -3.17
N ASP A 40 -0.39 -21.61 -4.28
CA ASP A 40 -1.46 -20.65 -4.63
C ASP A 40 -2.70 -20.83 -3.74
N VAL A 41 -3.03 -22.08 -3.40
CA VAL A 41 -4.10 -22.39 -2.44
C VAL A 41 -3.73 -21.89 -1.04
N GLU A 42 -2.49 -22.11 -0.61
CA GLU A 42 -1.97 -21.62 0.67
C GLU A 42 -1.95 -20.09 0.72
N ASN A 43 -1.47 -19.43 -0.34
CA ASN A 43 -1.49 -17.97 -0.46
C ASN A 43 -2.93 -17.44 -0.37
N TYR A 44 -3.89 -18.05 -1.07
CA TYR A 44 -5.30 -17.65 -1.01
C TYR A 44 -5.86 -17.77 0.42
N ARG A 45 -5.67 -18.91 1.08
CA ARG A 45 -6.14 -19.13 2.46
C ARG A 45 -5.52 -18.15 3.43
N GLN A 46 -4.21 -17.92 3.30
CA GLN A 46 -3.50 -16.95 4.14
C GLN A 46 -4.07 -15.54 3.95
N VAL A 47 -4.30 -15.10 2.71
CA VAL A 47 -4.84 -13.75 2.46
C VAL A 47 -6.30 -13.65 2.92
N ASP A 48 -7.14 -14.68 2.73
CA ASP A 48 -8.53 -14.64 3.22
C ASP A 48 -8.60 -14.49 4.74
N ARG A 49 -7.77 -15.25 5.46
CA ARG A 49 -7.64 -15.14 6.92
C ARG A 49 -7.08 -13.78 7.34
N ASP A 50 -5.96 -13.36 6.77
CA ASP A 50 -5.30 -12.10 7.11
C ASP A 50 -6.22 -10.89 6.84
N LEU A 51 -6.96 -10.93 5.73
CA LEU A 51 -7.95 -9.90 5.38
C LEU A 51 -9.11 -9.88 6.37
N PHE A 52 -9.61 -11.05 6.78
CA PHE A 52 -10.66 -11.14 7.80
C PHE A 52 -10.21 -10.52 9.14
N ILE A 53 -9.02 -10.87 9.61
CA ILE A 53 -8.47 -10.33 10.87
C ILE A 53 -8.26 -8.82 10.75
N LEU A 54 -7.61 -8.36 9.69
CA LEU A 54 -7.33 -6.94 9.47
C LEU A 54 -8.62 -6.13 9.45
N LYS A 55 -9.63 -6.61 8.72
CA LYS A 55 -10.94 -5.95 8.65
C LYS A 55 -11.58 -5.83 10.03
N ASN A 56 -11.60 -6.91 10.82
CA ASN A 56 -12.19 -6.90 12.15
C ASN A 56 -11.46 -5.94 13.11
N LEU A 57 -10.13 -5.90 13.04
CA LEU A 57 -9.33 -5.00 13.86
C LEU A 57 -9.50 -3.53 13.44
N THR A 58 -9.59 -3.25 12.14
CA THR A 58 -9.88 -1.91 11.61
C THR A 58 -11.25 -1.41 12.06
N GLU A 59 -12.29 -2.24 11.95
CA GLU A 59 -13.66 -1.92 12.40
C GLU A 59 -13.74 -1.67 13.91
N LYS A 60 -12.89 -2.34 14.70
CA LYS A 60 -12.82 -2.20 16.16
C LYS A 60 -11.69 -1.29 16.63
N SER A 61 -11.19 -0.42 15.75
CA SER A 61 -10.03 0.46 16.02
C SER A 61 -10.19 1.35 17.25
N GLU A 62 -11.41 1.83 17.52
CA GLU A 62 -11.72 2.60 18.72
C GLU A 62 -11.37 1.88 20.03
N LEU A 63 -11.47 0.54 20.06
CA LEU A 63 -11.22 -0.26 21.25
C LEU A 63 -9.73 -0.38 21.61
N TRP A 64 -8.83 -0.30 20.64
CA TRP A 64 -7.41 -0.60 20.83
C TRP A 64 -6.47 0.57 20.52
N VAL A 65 -6.88 1.53 19.69
CA VAL A 65 -6.10 2.75 19.41
C VAL A 65 -6.28 3.80 20.53
N HIS A 66 -7.49 3.89 21.08
CA HIS A 66 -7.81 4.80 22.19
C HIS A 66 -8.02 4.08 23.52
N GLY A 67 -7.86 2.75 23.54
CA GLY A 67 -7.96 1.94 24.73
C GLY A 67 -6.86 2.26 25.74
N ASP A 68 -7.22 2.30 27.01
CA ASP A 68 -6.29 2.62 28.08
C ASP A 68 -5.27 1.47 28.24
N ARG A 69 -4.00 1.73 27.85
CA ARG A 69 -2.91 0.73 27.86
C ARG A 69 -2.54 0.26 29.26
N HIS A 70 -3.11 0.86 30.31
CA HIS A 70 -2.83 0.57 31.71
C HIS A 70 -3.61 -0.61 32.31
N HIS A 71 -4.68 -1.09 31.67
CA HIS A 71 -5.41 -2.25 32.14
C HIS A 71 -4.96 -3.54 31.45
N SER A 72 -3.88 -4.15 31.96
CA SER A 72 -3.66 -5.62 32.07
C SER A 72 -2.19 -6.01 31.86
N VAL A 73 -1.38 -5.91 32.92
CA VAL A 73 -0.10 -6.66 33.01
C VAL A 73 -0.12 -7.69 34.15
N GLU A 74 -1.22 -7.82 34.91
CA GLU A 74 -1.30 -8.82 35.98
C GLU A 74 -2.17 -10.02 35.60
N GLY A 75 -1.52 -11.02 35.01
CA GLY A 75 -1.87 -12.44 35.17
C GLY A 75 -2.63 -13.14 34.03
N LYS A 76 -1.90 -13.96 33.22
CA LYS A 76 -2.19 -15.37 32.85
C LYS A 76 -1.36 -15.84 31.62
N ASP A 77 -0.06 -15.97 31.80
CA ASP A 77 0.94 -16.24 30.74
C ASP A 77 0.97 -17.67 30.15
N HIS A 78 0.00 -18.57 30.43
CA HIS A 78 0.09 -19.98 30.00
C HIS A 78 -0.97 -20.45 29.00
N GLY A 79 -2.03 -19.66 28.73
CA GLY A 79 -3.04 -19.95 27.69
C GLY A 79 -2.93 -19.06 26.45
N GLU A 80 -2.23 -17.94 26.56
CA GLU A 80 -2.21 -16.84 25.58
C GLU A 80 -1.42 -17.19 24.31
N ASP A 81 -0.27 -17.82 24.46
CA ASP A 81 0.58 -18.23 23.33
C ASP A 81 -0.16 -19.21 22.39
N LYS A 82 -1.05 -20.05 22.94
CA LYS A 82 -1.83 -20.99 22.13
C LYS A 82 -2.92 -20.30 21.30
N THR A 83 -3.65 -19.35 21.88
CA THR A 83 -4.71 -18.61 21.16
C THR A 83 -4.13 -17.61 20.16
N VAL A 84 -2.99 -16.97 20.48
CA VAL A 84 -2.26 -16.12 19.52
C VAL A 84 -1.69 -16.96 18.36
N LYS A 85 -1.22 -18.18 18.62
CA LYS A 85 -0.83 -19.12 17.55
C LYS A 85 -1.99 -19.50 16.63
N LEU A 86 -3.23 -19.58 17.14
CA LEU A 86 -4.41 -19.85 16.31
C LEU A 86 -4.72 -18.69 15.34
N LEU A 87 -4.38 -17.44 15.70
CA LEU A 87 -4.48 -16.28 14.80
C LEU A 87 -3.43 -16.32 13.67
N ILE A 88 -2.36 -17.09 13.86
CA ILE A 88 -1.27 -17.27 12.90
C ILE A 88 -1.45 -18.58 12.09
N GLY A 89 -2.32 -19.49 12.54
CA GLY A 89 -2.66 -20.76 11.86
C GLY A 89 -3.60 -20.57 10.66
N GLU A 90 -3.64 -21.52 9.73
CA GLU A 90 -4.23 -21.35 8.37
C GLU A 90 -5.76 -21.23 8.32
N ASP A 91 -6.48 -21.58 9.39
CA ASP A 91 -7.94 -21.67 9.38
C ASP A 91 -8.61 -20.36 9.84
N ARG A 92 -9.42 -19.77 8.95
CA ARG A 92 -10.18 -18.54 9.23
C ARG A 92 -11.21 -18.70 10.35
N ASN A 93 -11.87 -19.85 10.47
CA ASN A 93 -12.86 -20.08 11.53
C ASN A 93 -12.19 -20.16 12.90
N LEU A 94 -11.01 -20.79 12.96
CA LEU A 94 -10.20 -20.80 14.18
C LEU A 94 -9.72 -19.38 14.54
N ALA A 95 -9.30 -18.59 13.55
CA ALA A 95 -8.93 -17.20 13.78
C ALA A 95 -10.12 -16.37 14.29
N ALA A 96 -11.33 -16.60 13.77
CA ALA A 96 -12.54 -15.92 14.25
C ALA A 96 -12.87 -16.26 15.71
N ALA A 97 -12.80 -17.54 16.08
CA ALA A 97 -13.01 -17.98 17.46
C ALA A 97 -11.93 -17.39 18.39
N ALA A 98 -10.66 -17.41 17.99
CA ALA A 98 -9.56 -16.84 18.75
C ALA A 98 -9.69 -15.31 18.94
N LEU A 99 -10.14 -14.57 17.92
CA LEU A 99 -10.42 -13.13 18.05
C LEU A 99 -11.57 -12.85 19.01
N GLN A 100 -12.59 -13.71 19.03
CA GLN A 100 -13.71 -13.57 19.95
C GLN A 100 -13.27 -13.83 21.40
N GLU A 101 -12.47 -14.87 21.63
CA GLU A 101 -11.92 -15.18 22.96
C GLU A 101 -10.98 -14.09 23.48
N LEU A 102 -10.24 -13.41 22.59
CA LEU A 102 -9.29 -12.37 22.94
C LEU A 102 -9.86 -10.95 22.84
N SER A 103 -11.19 -10.80 22.72
CA SER A 103 -11.84 -9.49 22.52
C SER A 103 -11.47 -8.48 23.62
N ASP A 104 -11.40 -8.91 24.88
CA ASP A 104 -11.05 -8.04 26.02
C ASP A 104 -9.57 -7.59 26.02
N ARG A 105 -8.72 -8.27 25.24
CA ARG A 105 -7.27 -8.04 25.15
C ARG A 105 -6.84 -7.49 23.79
N THR A 106 -7.81 -7.10 22.96
CA THR A 106 -7.58 -6.47 21.65
C THR A 106 -6.51 -5.36 21.69
N PRO A 107 -6.45 -4.48 22.70
CA PRO A 107 -5.38 -3.46 22.83
C PRO A 107 -3.95 -4.00 22.79
N LEU A 108 -3.71 -5.20 23.36
CA LEU A 108 -2.39 -5.79 23.48
C LEU A 108 -1.97 -6.55 22.22
N ILE A 109 -2.93 -7.14 21.50
CA ILE A 109 -2.66 -8.01 20.36
C ILE A 109 -2.79 -7.32 19.00
N ALA A 110 -3.54 -6.22 18.91
CA ALA A 110 -3.86 -5.59 17.62
C ALA A 110 -2.61 -5.07 16.89
N TYR A 111 -1.76 -4.27 17.53
CA TYR A 111 -0.55 -3.74 16.87
C TYR A 111 0.39 -4.85 16.37
N PRO A 112 0.77 -5.87 17.17
CA PRO A 112 1.59 -6.98 16.69
C PRO A 112 0.95 -7.77 15.54
N LEU A 113 -0.35 -8.04 15.60
CA LEU A 113 -1.04 -8.81 14.56
C LEU A 113 -1.11 -8.05 13.24
N ILE A 114 -1.50 -6.77 13.27
CA ILE A 114 -1.56 -5.92 12.08
C ILE A 114 -0.16 -5.80 11.46
N ARG A 115 0.87 -5.60 12.29
CA ARG A 115 2.28 -5.59 11.83
C ARG A 115 2.62 -6.86 11.05
N GLN A 116 2.31 -8.03 11.60
CA GLN A 116 2.60 -9.31 10.95
C GLN A 116 1.81 -9.49 9.65
N ILE A 117 0.52 -9.13 9.64
CA ILE A 117 -0.33 -9.19 8.45
C ILE A 117 0.26 -8.32 7.33
N LEU A 118 0.57 -7.05 7.61
CA LEU A 118 1.14 -6.13 6.62
C LEU A 118 2.47 -6.64 6.06
N VAL A 119 3.33 -7.22 6.90
CA VAL A 119 4.59 -7.84 6.44
C VAL A 119 4.34 -9.03 5.52
N ARG A 120 3.38 -9.91 5.85
CA ARG A 120 3.01 -11.05 5.00
C ARG A 120 2.43 -10.60 3.65
N LEU A 121 1.50 -9.65 3.67
CA LEU A 121 0.90 -9.07 2.46
C LEU A 121 1.96 -8.41 1.57
N LYS A 122 2.90 -7.65 2.15
CA LYS A 122 4.03 -7.06 1.42
C LYS A 122 4.90 -8.14 0.76
N LYS A 123 5.22 -9.21 1.49
CA LYS A 123 6.05 -10.30 0.99
C LYS A 123 5.39 -11.04 -0.18
N LEU A 124 4.07 -11.23 -0.15
CA LEU A 124 3.31 -11.87 -1.22
C LEU A 124 3.39 -11.12 -2.55
N CYS A 125 3.68 -9.81 -2.55
CA CYS A 125 3.89 -9.06 -3.79
C CYS A 125 5.16 -9.46 -4.56
N TYR A 126 6.01 -10.34 -4.01
CA TYR A 126 7.28 -10.76 -4.61
C TYR A 126 7.47 -12.27 -4.61
N LYS A 127 8.08 -12.78 -5.68
CA LYS A 127 8.57 -14.15 -5.80
C LYS A 127 10.01 -14.10 -6.29
N LYS A 128 10.96 -14.60 -5.48
CA LYS A 128 12.41 -14.56 -5.76
C LYS A 128 12.90 -13.13 -6.09
N ASP A 129 12.53 -12.17 -5.24
CA ASP A 129 12.83 -10.72 -5.36
C ASP A 129 12.31 -10.01 -6.62
N ARG A 130 11.50 -10.69 -7.43
CA ARG A 130 10.79 -10.08 -8.57
C ARG A 130 9.33 -9.88 -8.23
N PRO A 131 8.69 -8.81 -8.75
CA PRO A 131 7.25 -8.61 -8.59
C PRO A 131 6.46 -9.85 -9.05
N ASP A 132 5.54 -10.31 -8.22
CA ASP A 132 4.66 -11.44 -8.52
C ASP A 132 3.30 -10.92 -8.98
N SER A 133 3.10 -10.89 -10.30
CA SER A 133 1.87 -10.38 -10.90
C SER A 133 0.63 -11.18 -10.51
N MET A 134 0.77 -12.49 -10.23
CA MET A 134 -0.35 -13.36 -9.89
C MET A 134 -0.82 -13.12 -8.45
N ASN A 135 0.11 -13.04 -7.51
CA ASN A 135 -0.24 -12.71 -6.13
C ASN A 135 -0.71 -11.25 -5.99
N GLN A 136 -0.11 -10.30 -6.73
CA GLN A 136 -0.62 -8.94 -6.84
C GLN A 136 -2.05 -8.89 -7.41
N GLN A 137 -2.38 -9.76 -8.38
CA GLN A 137 -3.73 -9.88 -8.93
C GLN A 137 -4.71 -10.43 -7.89
N LEU A 138 -4.31 -11.46 -7.14
CA LEU A 138 -5.11 -12.01 -6.04
C LEU A 138 -5.46 -10.93 -5.01
N LEU A 139 -4.46 -10.19 -4.54
CA LEU A 139 -4.64 -9.10 -3.58
C LEU A 139 -5.59 -8.01 -4.10
N LYS A 140 -5.52 -7.69 -5.40
CA LYS A 140 -6.45 -6.76 -6.05
C LYS A 140 -7.87 -7.33 -6.07
N ASN A 141 -8.04 -8.56 -6.52
CA ASN A 141 -9.34 -9.21 -6.67
C ASN A 141 -10.05 -9.35 -5.31
N MET A 142 -9.30 -9.60 -4.24
CA MET A 142 -9.83 -9.65 -2.88
C MET A 142 -9.94 -8.27 -2.20
N ARG A 143 -9.63 -7.18 -2.93
CA ARG A 143 -9.76 -5.79 -2.47
C ARG A 143 -8.98 -5.50 -1.18
N VAL A 144 -7.86 -6.18 -0.96
CA VAL A 144 -7.03 -6.01 0.26
C VAL A 144 -6.59 -4.55 0.43
N TYR A 145 -6.26 -3.89 -0.68
CA TYR A 145 -5.86 -2.48 -0.66
C TYR A 145 -6.93 -1.57 -0.06
N GLU A 146 -8.23 -1.86 -0.22
CA GLU A 146 -9.30 -1.00 0.32
C GLU A 146 -9.34 -1.05 1.84
N VAL A 147 -9.22 -2.24 2.43
CA VAL A 147 -9.14 -2.40 3.90
C VAL A 147 -7.88 -1.74 4.46
N VAL A 148 -6.77 -1.77 3.72
CA VAL A 148 -5.54 -1.05 4.12
C VAL A 148 -5.73 0.47 4.05
N LEU A 149 -6.50 0.99 3.08
CA LEU A 149 -6.82 2.41 3.00
C LEU A 149 -7.76 2.85 4.12
N GLU A 150 -8.75 2.02 4.47
CA GLU A 150 -9.61 2.22 5.63
C GLU A 150 -8.77 2.26 6.91
N PHE A 151 -7.84 1.31 7.08
CA PHE A 151 -6.90 1.30 8.21
C PHE A 151 -6.06 2.59 8.30
N LEU A 152 -5.55 3.10 7.17
CA LEU A 152 -4.80 4.35 7.12
C LEU A 152 -5.63 5.58 7.52
N SER A 153 -6.97 5.47 7.45
CA SER A 153 -7.90 6.56 7.80
C SER A 153 -8.21 6.62 9.30
N ILE A 154 -7.77 5.64 10.10
CA ILE A 154 -8.02 5.56 11.54
C ILE A 154 -7.32 6.74 12.26
N PRO A 155 -8.05 7.56 13.03
CA PRO A 155 -7.45 8.63 13.83
C PRO A 155 -6.64 8.04 14.98
N TYR A 156 -5.49 8.64 15.28
CA TYR A 156 -4.63 8.21 16.38
C TYR A 156 -3.87 9.39 16.99
N ASP A 157 -3.36 9.21 18.20
CA ASP A 157 -2.56 10.24 18.88
C ASP A 157 -1.12 10.23 18.35
N LYS A 158 -0.81 11.17 17.44
CA LYS A 158 0.53 11.34 16.84
C LYS A 158 1.65 11.61 17.87
N LYS A 159 1.34 12.03 19.10
CA LYS A 159 2.33 12.31 20.16
C LYS A 159 2.55 11.13 21.09
N ASN A 160 1.49 10.42 21.47
CA ASN A 160 1.54 9.36 22.46
C ASN A 160 1.59 7.95 21.87
N ASP A 161 1.25 7.77 20.59
CA ASP A 161 1.28 6.49 19.90
C ASP A 161 2.56 6.32 19.05
N ALA A 162 3.51 5.56 19.58
CA ALA A 162 4.76 5.24 18.89
C ALA A 162 4.66 4.07 17.89
N GLU A 163 3.58 3.28 17.94
CA GLU A 163 3.44 2.08 17.12
C GLU A 163 2.64 2.34 15.84
N MET A 164 1.59 3.17 15.91
CA MET A 164 0.74 3.49 14.75
C MET A 164 1.52 4.11 13.57
N PRO A 165 2.46 5.06 13.76
CA PRO A 165 3.30 5.56 12.66
C PRO A 165 4.10 4.47 11.93
N LYS A 166 4.55 3.44 12.67
CA LYS A 166 5.28 2.30 12.11
C LYS A 166 4.35 1.43 11.27
N LEU A 167 3.10 1.23 11.72
CA LEU A 167 2.09 0.50 10.94
C LEU A 167 1.68 1.25 9.67
N ILE A 168 1.50 2.57 9.75
CA ILE A 168 1.23 3.42 8.59
C ILE A 168 2.34 3.29 7.54
N THR A 169 3.60 3.32 7.99
CA THR A 169 4.75 3.13 7.10
C THR A 169 4.72 1.74 6.43
N LEU A 170 4.44 0.68 7.18
CA LEU A 170 4.30 -0.67 6.62
C LEU A 170 3.14 -0.78 5.62
N SER A 171 2.02 -0.10 5.86
CA SER A 171 0.89 -0.02 4.93
C SER A 171 1.31 0.66 3.63
N HIS A 172 2.07 1.75 3.69
CA HIS A 172 2.62 2.39 2.48
C HIS A 172 3.63 1.48 1.77
N GLU A 173 4.48 0.75 2.49
CA GLU A 173 5.41 -0.23 1.89
C GLU A 173 4.66 -1.34 1.15
N PHE A 174 3.57 -1.82 1.73
CA PHE A 174 2.68 -2.79 1.10
C PHE A 174 2.07 -2.21 -0.18
N LEU A 175 1.43 -1.04 -0.12
CA LEU A 175 0.81 -0.40 -1.29
C LEU A 175 1.82 -0.13 -2.41
N ARG A 176 3.03 0.32 -2.06
CA ARG A 176 4.14 0.51 -3.01
C ARG A 176 4.51 -0.81 -3.68
N SER A 177 4.61 -1.89 -2.90
CA SER A 177 4.92 -3.23 -3.40
C SER A 177 3.79 -3.83 -4.24
N PHE A 178 2.54 -3.55 -3.88
CA PHE A 178 1.34 -3.95 -4.60
C PHE A 178 1.26 -3.30 -6.00
N CYS A 179 1.73 -2.06 -6.13
CA CYS A 179 1.78 -1.33 -7.39
C CYS A 179 3.06 -1.57 -8.21
N LYS A 180 4.11 -2.16 -7.64
CA LYS A 180 5.41 -2.30 -8.31
C LYS A 180 5.31 -3.19 -9.55
N GLY A 181 5.66 -2.62 -10.71
CA GLY A 181 5.61 -3.32 -12.00
C GLY A 181 4.20 -3.64 -12.52
N ASN A 182 3.13 -3.18 -11.86
CA ASN A 182 1.76 -3.60 -12.15
C ASN A 182 0.85 -2.42 -12.53
N LYS A 183 0.59 -2.29 -13.83
CA LYS A 183 -0.18 -1.18 -14.40
C LYS A 183 -1.61 -1.12 -13.88
N GLU A 184 -2.24 -2.27 -13.75
CA GLU A 184 -3.64 -2.37 -13.35
C GLU A 184 -3.81 -1.94 -11.89
N ASN A 185 -2.89 -2.37 -11.04
CA ASN A 185 -2.89 -2.01 -9.62
C ASN A 185 -2.61 -0.52 -9.43
N GLN A 186 -1.64 0.05 -10.15
CA GLN A 186 -1.39 1.50 -10.17
C GLN A 186 -2.66 2.27 -10.60
N SER A 187 -3.28 1.86 -11.70
CA SER A 187 -4.50 2.49 -12.24
C SER A 187 -5.70 2.37 -11.29
N ARG A 188 -5.74 1.30 -10.49
CA ARG A 188 -6.77 1.09 -9.47
C ARG A 188 -6.52 2.00 -8.26
N LEU A 189 -5.31 1.98 -7.71
CA LEU A 189 -4.96 2.73 -6.50
C LEU A 189 -4.97 4.25 -6.73
N HIS A 190 -4.58 4.71 -7.93
CA HIS A 190 -4.64 6.11 -8.33
C HIS A 190 -6.05 6.72 -8.11
N LYS A 191 -7.12 5.94 -8.29
CA LYS A 191 -8.51 6.42 -8.11
C LYS A 191 -8.84 6.78 -6.67
N PHE A 192 -8.05 6.30 -5.70
CA PHE A 192 -8.24 6.53 -4.28
C PHE A 192 -7.32 7.63 -3.75
N ILE A 193 -6.49 8.26 -4.58
CA ILE A 193 -5.77 9.48 -4.19
C ILE A 193 -6.80 10.60 -4.07
N SER A 194 -6.97 11.10 -2.85
CA SER A 194 -7.78 12.28 -2.56
C SER A 194 -6.97 13.31 -1.80
N ILE A 195 -7.14 14.57 -2.18
CA ILE A 195 -6.47 15.74 -1.58
C ILE A 195 -7.46 16.59 -0.80
N GLU A 196 -8.75 16.30 -0.90
CA GLU A 196 -9.76 17.04 -0.17
C GLU A 196 -9.56 16.84 1.33
N LYS A 197 -9.58 17.92 2.12
CA LYS A 197 -9.53 17.86 3.58
C LYS A 197 -10.69 17.01 4.16
N ASP A 198 -11.79 16.93 3.42
CA ASP A 198 -12.96 16.10 3.67
C ASP A 198 -12.93 14.77 2.88
N ALA A 199 -11.74 14.21 2.68
CA ALA A 199 -11.58 12.95 1.97
C ALA A 199 -12.46 11.86 2.60
N LYS A 200 -13.26 11.18 1.76
CA LYS A 200 -14.06 10.04 2.19
C LYS A 200 -13.15 9.00 2.85
N GLU A 201 -13.66 8.37 3.90
CA GLU A 201 -12.99 7.24 4.57
C GLU A 201 -12.52 6.21 3.53
N GLY A 202 -11.28 5.72 3.66
CA GLY A 202 -10.68 4.81 2.69
C GLY A 202 -10.02 5.47 1.48
N THR A 203 -9.60 6.74 1.59
CA THR A 203 -8.79 7.43 0.57
C THR A 203 -7.37 7.71 1.07
N LEU A 204 -6.40 7.71 0.14
CA LEU A 204 -5.03 8.12 0.42
C LEU A 204 -5.01 9.63 0.59
N LYS A 205 -4.97 10.10 1.84
CA LYS A 205 -4.70 11.50 2.14
C LYS A 205 -3.24 11.79 1.88
N VAL A 206 -2.96 12.78 1.05
CA VAL A 206 -1.62 13.30 0.82
C VAL A 206 -1.25 14.22 1.99
N GLU A 207 -1.15 13.66 3.20
CA GLU A 207 -0.53 14.37 4.32
C GLU A 207 0.99 14.23 4.20
N THR A 208 1.73 15.34 4.20
CA THR A 208 3.20 15.36 4.32
C THR A 208 3.64 14.93 5.73
N SER A 209 3.32 13.68 6.10
CA SER A 209 4.09 12.99 7.12
C SER A 209 5.47 12.71 6.53
N ARG A 210 6.55 12.99 7.29
CA ARG A 210 7.94 12.77 6.87
C ARG A 210 8.23 11.28 6.69
N ASN A 211 7.78 10.71 5.57
CA ASN A 211 7.83 9.31 5.28
C ASN A 211 8.28 9.09 3.84
N ALA A 212 9.55 8.72 3.65
CA ALA A 212 10.12 8.50 2.32
C ALA A 212 9.36 7.41 1.53
N VAL A 213 8.86 6.38 2.23
CA VAL A 213 8.08 5.30 1.61
C VAL A 213 6.78 5.82 1.00
N PHE A 214 6.15 6.78 1.66
CA PHE A 214 4.92 7.40 1.14
C PHE A 214 5.20 8.18 -0.14
N LEU A 215 6.32 8.93 -0.18
CA LEU A 215 6.73 9.63 -1.40
C LEU A 215 6.99 8.65 -2.54
N GLU A 216 7.69 7.55 -2.30
CA GLU A 216 7.91 6.50 -3.31
C GLU A 216 6.61 5.85 -3.79
N LEU A 217 5.62 5.69 -2.90
CA LEU A 217 4.27 5.27 -3.30
C LEU A 217 3.65 6.30 -4.25
N LEU A 218 3.67 7.58 -3.92
CA LEU A 218 3.15 8.65 -4.78
C LEU A 218 3.86 8.69 -6.13
N GLN A 219 5.18 8.48 -6.17
CA GLN A 219 5.97 8.39 -7.40
C GLN A 219 5.41 7.30 -8.34
N SER A 220 5.02 6.14 -7.78
CA SER A 220 4.42 5.04 -8.55
C SER A 220 3.00 5.31 -9.08
N LEU A 221 2.35 6.37 -8.58
CA LEU A 221 0.98 6.73 -8.92
C LEU A 221 0.90 7.96 -9.83
N VAL A 222 1.89 8.86 -9.80
CA VAL A 222 2.00 10.00 -10.74
C VAL A 222 2.52 9.59 -12.11
N CYS A 223 3.29 8.51 -12.17
CA CYS A 223 3.79 7.91 -13.41
C CYS A 223 3.43 6.42 -13.46
N ILE A 224 2.54 6.05 -14.38
CA ILE A 224 2.09 4.66 -14.58
C ILE A 224 2.80 4.10 -15.82
N HIS A 225 3.78 3.20 -15.63
CA HIS A 225 4.59 2.62 -16.71
C HIS A 225 5.18 3.69 -17.65
N ASP A 226 5.89 4.66 -17.07
CA ASP A 226 6.50 5.81 -17.75
C ASP A 226 5.53 6.72 -18.50
N LYS A 227 4.23 6.55 -18.30
CA LYS A 227 3.22 7.49 -18.76
C LYS A 227 2.78 8.39 -17.62
N GLU A 228 2.88 9.68 -17.86
CA GLU A 228 2.36 10.73 -17.00
C GLU A 228 0.84 10.61 -16.81
N VAL A 229 0.39 10.81 -15.58
CA VAL A 229 -1.03 10.96 -15.26
C VAL A 229 -1.24 12.39 -14.77
N GLU A 230 -1.55 13.29 -15.70
CA GLU A 230 -1.64 14.74 -15.47
C GLU A 230 -2.50 15.08 -14.25
N ALA A 231 -3.68 14.47 -14.14
CA ALA A 231 -4.58 14.67 -13.02
C ALA A 231 -3.99 14.27 -11.66
N SER A 232 -3.10 13.27 -11.61
CA SER A 232 -2.39 12.87 -10.38
C SER A 232 -1.20 13.78 -10.10
N GLN A 233 -0.45 14.15 -11.14
CA GLN A 233 0.69 15.05 -11.04
C GLN A 233 0.28 16.40 -10.47
N ASP A 234 -0.78 17.02 -11.03
CA ASP A 234 -1.30 18.31 -10.56
C ASP A 234 -1.74 18.26 -9.10
N LYS A 235 -2.45 17.18 -8.77
CA LYS A 235 -2.97 16.86 -7.45
C LYS A 235 -1.84 16.76 -6.44
N VAL A 236 -0.92 15.82 -6.67
CA VAL A 236 0.21 15.56 -5.77
C VAL A 236 1.11 16.78 -5.66
N ALA A 237 1.44 17.45 -6.77
CA ALA A 237 2.26 18.66 -6.74
C ALA A 237 1.60 19.78 -5.94
N THR A 238 0.29 20.01 -6.12
CA THR A 238 -0.40 21.08 -5.38
C THR A 238 -0.39 20.83 -3.87
N GLU A 239 -0.68 19.60 -3.43
CA GLU A 239 -0.68 19.30 -1.99
C GLU A 239 0.72 19.28 -1.40
N ILE A 240 1.69 18.69 -2.10
CA ILE A 240 3.09 18.71 -1.68
C ILE A 240 3.57 20.16 -1.56
N CYS A 241 3.41 21.01 -2.58
CA CYS A 241 3.87 22.40 -2.49
C CYS A 241 3.13 23.21 -1.41
N THR A 242 1.86 22.93 -1.16
CA THR A 242 1.09 23.58 -0.09
C THR A 242 1.55 23.16 1.30
N ALA A 243 1.92 21.88 1.46
CA ALA A 243 2.28 21.28 2.74
C ALA A 243 3.80 21.26 2.99
N SER A 244 4.60 21.82 2.08
CA SER A 244 6.05 21.71 2.06
C SER A 244 6.78 23.03 2.33
N ASP A 245 6.38 23.73 3.38
CA ASP A 245 7.27 24.75 3.99
C ASP A 245 8.62 24.14 4.42
N GLU A 246 8.68 22.82 4.64
CA GLU A 246 9.89 22.08 5.02
C GLU A 246 10.92 21.89 3.88
N VAL A 247 10.50 21.74 2.62
CA VAL A 247 11.46 21.72 1.49
C VAL A 247 12.05 23.09 1.30
N ARG A 248 11.18 24.12 1.34
CA ARG A 248 11.63 25.50 1.28
C ARG A 248 12.62 25.77 2.41
N ALA A 249 12.36 25.26 3.62
CA ALA A 249 13.21 25.43 4.80
C ALA A 249 14.68 25.05 4.58
N LEU A 250 14.98 23.99 3.81
CA LEU A 250 16.37 23.55 3.54
C LEU A 250 17.07 24.40 2.46
N TYR A 251 16.30 25.21 1.73
CA TYR A 251 16.74 26.03 0.61
C TYR A 251 16.41 27.51 0.83
N VAL A 252 16.23 28.00 2.06
CA VAL A 252 15.92 29.42 2.31
C VAL A 252 17.18 30.28 2.35
N ASP A 253 18.19 29.84 3.08
CA ASP A 253 19.37 30.64 3.40
C ASP A 253 20.66 29.80 3.45
N ASN A 254 21.79 30.48 3.70
CA ASN A 254 23.08 29.83 3.78
C ASN A 254 23.19 28.83 4.94
N ALA A 255 22.48 29.05 6.06
CA ALA A 255 22.54 28.19 7.24
C ALA A 255 21.80 26.88 7.00
N SER A 256 20.63 26.93 6.36
CA SER A 256 19.87 25.77 5.91
C SER A 256 20.66 24.91 4.91
N PHE A 257 21.40 25.56 4.01
CA PHE A 257 22.27 24.83 3.09
C PHE A 257 23.45 24.16 3.80
N GLU A 258 24.07 24.83 4.78
CA GLU A 258 25.12 24.21 5.60
C GLU A 258 24.60 22.98 6.37
N GLN A 259 23.35 23.04 6.85
CA GLN A 259 22.69 21.89 7.47
C GLN A 259 22.52 20.74 6.48
N LEU A 260 22.07 21.01 5.25
CA LEU A 260 21.98 20.00 4.19
C LEU A 260 23.35 19.40 3.86
N GLU A 261 24.38 20.23 3.77
CA GLU A 261 25.75 19.76 3.50
C GLU A 261 26.30 18.89 4.65
N GLN A 262 26.00 19.24 5.90
CA GLN A 262 26.34 18.40 7.06
C GLN A 262 25.61 17.05 7.02
N MET A 263 24.32 17.04 6.65
CA MET A 263 23.57 15.80 6.47
C MET A 263 24.17 14.92 5.37
N MET A 264 24.67 15.51 4.28
CA MET A 264 25.34 14.79 3.21
C MET A 264 26.71 14.23 3.64
N LYS A 265 27.49 15.00 4.42
CA LYS A 265 28.79 14.54 4.97
C LYS A 265 28.65 13.40 5.96
N GLN A 266 27.58 13.39 6.75
CA GLN A 266 27.31 12.38 7.77
C GLN A 266 26.48 11.20 7.23
N ALA A 267 26.12 11.23 5.94
CA ALA A 267 25.28 10.21 5.35
C ALA A 267 25.96 8.83 5.37
N PRO A 268 25.31 7.81 5.93
CA PRO A 268 25.79 6.43 5.82
C PRO A 268 25.73 5.97 4.35
N PRO A 269 26.50 4.93 3.98
CA PRO A 269 26.50 4.38 2.61
C PRO A 269 25.13 3.82 2.19
N TYR A 270 24.25 3.52 3.14
CA TYR A 270 22.85 3.17 2.90
C TYR A 270 21.96 4.06 3.76
N LEU A 271 21.13 4.87 3.11
CA LEU A 271 20.14 5.70 3.78
C LEU A 271 18.91 4.87 4.12
N ASP A 272 18.60 4.76 5.41
CA ASP A 272 17.35 4.14 5.84
C ASP A 272 16.12 5.01 5.52
N ASN A 273 14.93 4.41 5.57
CA ASN A 273 13.67 5.10 5.30
C ASN A 273 13.30 6.18 6.35
N THR A 274 14.04 6.24 7.46
CA THR A 274 13.85 7.23 8.53
C THR A 274 14.79 8.43 8.39
N HIS A 275 15.80 8.33 7.53
CA HIS A 275 16.81 9.35 7.38
C HIS A 275 16.23 10.59 6.67
N PRO A 276 16.39 11.81 7.25
CA PRO A 276 15.81 13.02 6.66
C PRO A 276 16.31 13.30 5.24
N LEU A 277 17.57 12.93 4.94
CA LEU A 277 18.13 13.04 3.59
C LEU A 277 17.42 12.12 2.57
N LYS A 278 17.00 10.91 2.97
CA LYS A 278 16.26 10.00 2.08
C LYS A 278 14.91 10.59 1.71
N TYR A 279 14.18 11.10 2.71
CA TYR A 279 12.94 11.82 2.48
C TYR A 279 13.13 12.99 1.51
N HIS A 280 14.18 13.78 1.72
CA HIS A 280 14.50 14.90 0.84
C HIS A 280 14.76 14.47 -0.62
N ILE A 281 15.59 13.44 -0.83
CA ILE A 281 15.88 12.89 -2.16
C ILE A 281 14.60 12.41 -2.84
N GLU A 282 13.76 11.64 -2.13
CA GLU A 282 12.51 11.12 -2.68
C GLU A 282 11.47 12.22 -2.96
N LEU A 283 11.54 13.33 -2.24
CA LEU A 283 10.67 14.49 -2.45
C LEU A 283 11.06 15.26 -3.70
N VAL A 284 12.35 15.52 -3.90
CA VAL A 284 12.87 16.13 -5.13
C VAL A 284 12.59 15.23 -6.33
N ARG A 285 12.77 13.90 -6.20
CA ARG A 285 12.39 12.93 -7.24
C ARG A 285 10.90 12.99 -7.57
N LEU A 286 10.03 13.05 -6.56
CA LEU A 286 8.59 13.16 -6.78
C LEU A 286 8.21 14.45 -7.50
N LEU A 287 8.75 15.60 -7.08
CA LEU A 287 8.52 16.88 -7.76
C LEU A 287 8.97 16.83 -9.22
N ALA A 288 10.14 16.25 -9.51
CA ALA A 288 10.62 16.07 -10.87
C ALA A 288 9.72 15.14 -11.70
N LEU A 289 9.14 14.09 -11.10
CA LEU A 289 8.17 13.23 -11.78
C LEU A 289 6.84 13.95 -12.03
N CYS A 290 6.42 14.85 -11.15
CA CYS A 290 5.24 15.69 -11.35
C CYS A 290 5.39 16.68 -12.51
N THR A 291 6.62 17.10 -12.85
CA THR A 291 6.88 18.00 -13.98
C THR A 291 7.13 17.30 -15.31
N ARG A 292 7.16 15.96 -15.36
CA ARG A 292 7.26 15.21 -16.62
C ARG A 292 6.04 15.47 -17.51
N GLY A 293 6.27 15.69 -18.80
CA GLY A 293 5.22 15.87 -19.81
C GLY A 293 4.99 17.35 -20.13
N LYS A 294 3.82 17.68 -20.71
CA LYS A 294 3.45 19.05 -21.09
C LYS A 294 2.59 19.73 -20.02
N ASN A 295 3.07 19.78 -18.78
CA ASN A 295 2.34 20.34 -17.66
C ASN A 295 2.96 21.64 -17.13
N GLY A 296 2.83 22.72 -17.92
CA GLY A 296 3.46 24.00 -17.60
C GLY A 296 2.97 24.65 -16.29
N SER A 297 1.74 24.33 -15.85
CA SER A 297 1.21 24.87 -14.60
C SER A 297 1.86 24.24 -13.37
N THR A 298 2.07 22.92 -13.40
CA THR A 298 2.75 22.19 -12.34
C THR A 298 4.27 22.40 -12.38
N GLU A 299 4.85 22.58 -13.57
CA GLU A 299 6.25 22.97 -13.73
C GLU A 299 6.54 24.31 -13.04
N LEU A 300 5.72 25.33 -13.26
CA LEU A 300 5.90 26.64 -12.64
C LEU A 300 5.82 26.57 -11.10
N LYS A 301 4.87 25.79 -10.57
CA LYS A 301 4.70 25.56 -9.12
C LYS A 301 5.89 24.81 -8.52
N CYS A 302 6.42 23.78 -9.17
CA CYS A 302 7.56 23.03 -8.65
C CYS A 302 8.85 23.86 -8.76
N ALA A 303 9.00 24.66 -9.82
CA ALA A 303 10.16 25.53 -10.01
C ALA A 303 10.27 26.63 -8.95
N SER A 304 9.16 27.08 -8.34
CA SER A 304 9.20 28.01 -7.21
C SER A 304 9.66 27.38 -5.90
N GLU A 305 9.58 26.06 -5.76
CA GLU A 305 10.00 25.36 -4.53
C GLU A 305 11.51 25.08 -4.50
N ILE A 306 12.14 24.88 -5.65
CA ILE A 306 13.58 24.58 -5.76
C ILE A 306 14.19 25.45 -6.87
N PRO A 307 14.73 26.63 -6.54
CA PRO A 307 15.30 27.51 -7.54
C PRO A 307 16.64 26.98 -8.07
N MET A 308 16.96 27.34 -9.32
CA MET A 308 18.06 26.77 -10.11
C MET A 308 19.44 27.00 -9.46
N ASP A 309 19.63 28.15 -8.83
CA ASP A 309 20.87 28.51 -8.13
C ASP A 309 21.16 27.55 -6.96
N HIS A 310 20.14 27.11 -6.23
CA HIS A 310 20.28 26.12 -5.17
C HIS A 310 20.63 24.73 -5.70
N ILE A 311 20.04 24.32 -6.83
CA ILE A 311 20.40 23.06 -7.51
C ILE A 311 21.88 23.07 -7.89
N VAL A 312 22.35 24.16 -8.52
CA VAL A 312 23.76 24.31 -8.90
C VAL A 312 24.66 24.24 -7.67
N ARG A 313 24.27 24.88 -6.58
CA ARG A 313 25.02 24.86 -5.31
C ARG A 313 25.11 23.46 -4.69
N VAL A 314 24.04 22.66 -4.74
CA VAL A 314 24.08 21.25 -4.30
C VAL A 314 24.99 20.41 -5.19
N VAL A 315 24.85 20.51 -6.51
CA VAL A 315 25.60 19.70 -7.49
C VAL A 315 27.10 20.01 -7.48
N THR A 316 27.46 21.26 -7.19
CA THR A 316 28.86 21.69 -7.08
C THR A 316 29.49 21.39 -5.71
N SER A 317 28.71 20.91 -4.74
CA SER A 317 29.23 20.55 -3.42
C SER A 317 30.13 19.31 -3.51
N PRO A 318 31.33 19.32 -2.90
CA PRO A 318 32.21 18.16 -2.86
C PRO A 318 31.63 16.99 -2.04
N SER A 319 30.57 17.24 -1.27
CA SER A 319 29.87 16.22 -0.47
C SER A 319 28.66 15.63 -1.19
N CYS A 320 28.48 15.94 -2.48
CA CYS A 320 27.36 15.44 -3.28
C CYS A 320 27.39 13.92 -3.39
N LEU A 321 26.30 13.28 -2.98
CA LEU A 321 26.14 11.82 -3.09
C LEU A 321 25.76 11.49 -4.53
N THR A 322 26.61 10.72 -5.22
CA THR A 322 26.25 10.07 -6.48
C THR A 322 25.53 8.77 -6.13
N GLU A 323 24.19 8.79 -6.15
CA GLU A 323 23.38 7.56 -6.11
C GLU A 323 23.23 6.95 -7.51
#